data_AF-A0AA41CCV9-F1
#
_entry.id   AF-A0AA41CCV9-F1
#
_cell.length_a   1.000
_cell.length_b   1.000
_cell.length_c   1.000
_cell.angle_alpha   90.00
_cell.angle_beta   90.00
_cell.angle_gamma   90.00
#
_symmetry.space_group_name_H-M   'P 1'
#
loop_
_entity.id
_entity.type
_entity.pdbx_description
1 polymer ?
#
loop_
_entity_poly.entity_id
_entity_poly.type
_entity_poly.pdbx_seq_one_letter_code
_entity_poly.pdbx_strand_id
1 'polypeptide(L)'
;MGLIEWNARRQAAAMTRELMRPATPEEQAMLDRQAAEWQRKLEAETAAEMAQARQTIQLDRVVPVPDRNPLQTGERCIDGRRFKRLEGGGWRDLPNSPC
;
A
#
# COMPACT_ATOMS: atom_id res chain seq x y z
N MET A 1 9.83 63.74 -6.11
CA MET A 1 8.85 62.63 -6.01
C MET A 1 7.47 63.20 -6.26
N GLY A 2 6.77 62.70 -7.28
CA GLY A 2 5.43 63.18 -7.65
C GLY A 2 4.32 62.57 -6.78
N LEU A 3 3.12 63.18 -6.80
CA LEU A 3 1.93 62.69 -6.07
C LEU A 3 1.56 61.24 -6.43
N ILE A 4 1.76 60.83 -7.69
CA ILE A 4 1.48 59.47 -8.18
C ILE A 4 2.46 58.47 -7.55
N GLU A 5 3.76 58.76 -7.59
CA GLU A 5 4.80 57.89 -7.01
C GLU A 5 4.63 57.75 -5.49
N TRP A 6 4.25 58.84 -4.82
CA TRP A 6 3.98 58.84 -3.39
C TRP A 6 2.77 57.95 -3.04
N ASN A 7 1.68 58.06 -3.79
CA ASN A 7 0.49 57.23 -3.58
C ASN A 7 0.78 55.75 -3.88
N ALA A 8 1.48 55.47 -4.99
CA ALA A 8 1.90 54.11 -5.35
C ALA A 8 2.75 53.46 -4.26
N ARG A 9 3.73 54.20 -3.68
CA ARG A 9 4.55 53.69 -2.57
C ARG A 9 3.72 53.42 -1.31
N ARG A 10 2.76 54.27 -0.98
CA ARG A 10 1.89 54.09 0.17
C ARG A 10 0.97 52.88 -0.01
N GLN A 11 0.42 52.68 -1.20
CA GLN A 11 -0.41 51.51 -1.52
C GLN A 11 0.41 50.22 -1.47
N ALA A 12 1.61 50.21 -2.07
CA ALA A 12 2.51 49.07 -2.00
C ALA A 12 2.85 48.71 -0.55
N ALA A 13 3.16 49.71 0.30
CA ALA A 13 3.42 49.48 1.71
C ALA A 13 2.20 48.90 2.47
N ALA A 14 0.98 49.33 2.13
CA ALA A 14 -0.24 48.78 2.71
C ALA A 14 -0.45 47.31 2.27
N MET A 15 -0.26 46.99 1.00
CA MET A 15 -0.35 45.61 0.50
C MET A 15 0.71 44.70 1.11
N THR A 16 1.96 45.16 1.21
CA THR A 16 3.04 44.39 1.86
C THR A 16 2.73 44.12 3.32
N ARG A 17 2.12 45.08 4.03
CA ARG A 17 1.70 44.90 5.43
C ARG A 17 0.63 43.83 5.58
N GLU A 18 -0.36 43.80 4.68
CA GLU A 18 -1.39 42.76 4.69
C GLU A 18 -0.81 41.39 4.33
N LEU A 19 0.13 41.31 3.39
CA LEU A 19 0.77 40.05 3.02
C LEU A 19 1.62 39.46 4.16
N MET A 20 2.30 40.33 4.92
CA MET A 20 3.15 39.92 6.04
C MET A 20 2.39 39.83 7.37
N ARG A 21 1.08 40.08 7.39
CA ARG A 21 0.32 39.94 8.63
C ARG A 21 0.21 38.46 8.99
N PRO A 22 0.32 38.11 10.29
CA PRO A 22 0.00 36.77 10.72
C PRO A 22 -1.47 36.47 10.45
N ALA A 23 -1.77 35.21 10.11
CA ALA A 23 -3.14 34.74 9.97
C ALA A 23 -3.89 34.94 11.29
N THR A 24 -5.17 35.34 11.19
CA THR A 24 -6.05 35.38 12.36
C THR A 24 -6.35 33.95 12.84
N PRO A 25 -6.74 33.76 14.10
CA PRO A 25 -7.13 32.44 14.60
C PRO A 25 -8.25 31.78 13.80
N GLU A 26 -9.19 32.57 13.27
CA GLU A 26 -10.29 32.08 12.44
C GLU A 26 -9.82 31.60 11.07
N GLU A 27 -8.94 32.38 10.41
CA GLU A 27 -8.31 31.99 9.14
C GLU A 27 -7.47 30.72 9.32
N GLN A 28 -6.70 30.64 10.41
CA GLN A 28 -5.91 29.44 10.72
C GLN A 28 -6.80 28.22 10.93
N ALA A 29 -7.86 28.35 11.72
CA ALA A 29 -8.81 27.25 11.95
C ALA A 29 -9.49 26.79 10.66
N MET A 30 -9.76 27.71 9.72
CA MET A 30 -10.30 27.36 8.41
C MET A 30 -9.30 26.57 7.57
N LEU A 31 -8.05 27.00 7.54
CA LEU A 31 -6.96 26.30 6.84
C LEU A 31 -6.74 24.90 7.43
N ASP A 32 -6.73 24.77 8.75
CA ASP A 32 -6.54 23.50 9.44
C ASP A 32 -7.69 22.51 9.11
N ARG A 33 -8.93 23.00 9.04
CA ARG A 33 -10.08 22.18 8.61
C ARG A 33 -9.93 21.71 7.17
N GLN A 34 -9.56 22.61 6.25
CA GLN A 34 -9.34 22.25 4.85
C GLN A 34 -8.20 21.24 4.72
N ALA A 35 -7.09 21.44 5.43
CA ALA A 35 -5.97 20.50 5.44
C ALA A 35 -6.40 19.12 5.96
N ALA A 36 -7.19 19.06 7.04
CA ALA A 36 -7.71 17.81 7.56
C ALA A 36 -8.67 17.11 6.58
N GLU A 37 -9.52 17.85 5.88
CA GLU A 37 -10.40 17.28 4.84
C GLU A 37 -9.61 16.70 3.67
N TRP A 38 -8.58 17.42 3.20
CA TRP A 38 -7.70 16.96 2.14
C TRP A 38 -6.92 15.71 2.55
N GLN A 39 -6.37 15.71 3.77
CA GLN A 39 -5.66 14.56 4.32
C GLN A 39 -6.55 13.32 4.34
N ARG A 40 -7.80 13.45 4.81
CA ARG A 40 -8.77 12.34 4.81
C ARG A 40 -9.09 11.83 3.41
N LYS A 41 -9.22 12.73 2.42
CA LYS A 41 -9.44 12.34 1.02
C LYS A 41 -8.26 11.54 0.47
N LEU A 42 -7.04 12.05 0.67
CA LEU A 42 -5.82 11.37 0.24
C LEU A 42 -5.67 9.99 0.89
N GLU A 43 -5.95 9.87 2.19
CA GLU A 43 -5.93 8.60 2.91
C GLU A 43 -6.97 7.61 2.36
N ALA A 44 -8.18 8.09 2.05
CA ALA A 44 -9.23 7.26 1.46
C ALA A 44 -8.86 6.77 0.05
N GLU A 45 -8.32 7.66 -0.79
CA GLU A 45 -7.87 7.33 -2.15
C GLU A 45 -6.72 6.32 -2.12
N THR A 46 -5.69 6.59 -1.32
CA THR A 46 -4.55 5.66 -1.17
C THR A 46 -4.99 4.31 -0.58
N ALA A 47 -5.91 4.28 0.38
CA ALA A 47 -6.46 3.03 0.91
C ALA A 47 -7.20 2.24 -0.18
N ALA A 48 -7.97 2.92 -1.05
CA ALA A 48 -8.66 2.29 -2.16
C ALA A 48 -7.68 1.72 -3.20
N GLU A 49 -6.65 2.49 -3.57
CA GLU A 49 -5.60 2.03 -4.49
C GLU A 49 -4.84 0.82 -3.94
N MET A 50 -4.48 0.85 -2.64
CA MET A 50 -3.81 -0.28 -1.99
C MET A 50 -4.70 -1.53 -1.91
N ALA A 51 -6.00 -1.36 -1.71
CA ALA A 51 -6.95 -2.47 -1.74
C ALA A 51 -7.02 -3.10 -3.13
N GLN A 52 -7.06 -2.29 -4.20
CA GLN A 52 -7.04 -2.77 -5.57
C GLN A 52 -5.73 -3.51 -5.88
N ALA A 53 -4.58 -2.93 -5.52
CA ALA A 53 -3.28 -3.57 -5.73
C ALA A 53 -3.17 -4.93 -5.02
N ARG A 54 -3.69 -5.05 -3.78
CA ARG A 54 -3.74 -6.32 -3.05
C ARG A 54 -4.61 -7.35 -3.77
N GLN A 55 -5.75 -6.95 -4.32
CA GLN A 55 -6.64 -7.84 -5.07
C GLN A 55 -5.95 -8.36 -6.32
N THR A 56 -5.28 -7.51 -7.09
CA THR A 56 -4.52 -7.93 -8.29
C THR A 56 -3.43 -8.93 -7.94
N ILE A 57 -2.63 -8.65 -6.90
CA ILE A 57 -1.55 -9.56 -6.46
C ILE A 57 -2.12 -10.91 -5.99
N GLN A 58 -3.29 -10.93 -5.33
CA GLN A 58 -3.93 -12.17 -4.92
C GLN A 58 -4.41 -13.01 -6.11
N LEU A 59 -4.96 -12.36 -7.15
CA LEU A 59 -5.43 -13.05 -8.35
C LEU A 59 -4.28 -13.68 -9.16
N ASP A 60 -3.14 -12.99 -9.27
CA ASP A 60 -1.97 -13.51 -9.97
C ASP A 60 -1.27 -14.66 -9.23
N ARG A 61 -1.55 -14.83 -7.93
CA ARG A 61 -0.94 -15.88 -7.12
C ARG A 61 -1.74 -17.18 -7.22
N VAL A 62 -1.57 -17.91 -8.33
CA VAL A 62 -1.91 -19.34 -8.38
C VAL A 62 -0.90 -20.07 -7.48
N VAL A 63 -1.27 -20.30 -6.22
CA VAL A 63 -0.51 -21.22 -5.35
C VAL A 63 -0.84 -22.62 -5.82
N PRO A 64 0.11 -23.40 -6.40
CA PRO A 64 -0.16 -24.79 -6.71
C PRO A 64 -0.48 -25.51 -5.40
N VAL A 65 -1.73 -25.94 -5.24
CA VAL A 65 -2.13 -26.82 -4.14
C VAL A 65 -1.46 -28.16 -4.42
N PRO A 66 -0.53 -28.64 -3.56
CA PRO A 66 0.06 -29.95 -3.78
C PRO A 66 -1.05 -31.00 -3.69
N ASP A 67 -1.16 -31.80 -4.74
CA ASP A 67 -2.20 -32.82 -4.88
C ASP A 67 -1.99 -33.91 -3.82
N ARG A 68 -2.86 -33.94 -2.80
CA ARG A 68 -2.81 -34.91 -1.70
C ARG A 68 -3.41 -36.24 -2.15
N ASN A 69 -2.72 -36.90 -3.07
CA ASN A 69 -3.12 -38.22 -3.53
C ASN A 69 -3.00 -39.25 -2.39
N PRO A 70 -3.93 -40.21 -2.25
CA PRO A 70 -3.79 -41.29 -1.27
C PRO A 70 -2.50 -42.10 -1.53
N LEU A 71 -1.99 -42.79 -0.49
CA LEU A 71 -0.82 -43.67 -0.62
C LEU A 71 -1.17 -44.88 -1.50
N GLN A 72 -0.39 -45.12 -2.54
CA GLN A 72 -0.55 -46.31 -3.37
C GLN A 72 0.18 -47.53 -2.77
N THR A 73 -0.09 -48.72 -3.33
CA THR A 73 0.58 -49.96 -2.91
C THR A 73 2.09 -49.86 -3.09
N GLY A 74 2.83 -50.05 -2.00
CA GLY A 74 4.28 -49.90 -1.99
C GLY A 74 4.78 -48.47 -1.76
N GLU A 75 3.88 -47.52 -1.47
CA GLU A 75 4.22 -46.18 -1.00
C GLU A 75 4.08 -46.06 0.51
N ARG A 76 4.85 -45.17 1.13
CA ARG A 76 4.72 -44.80 2.55
C ARG A 76 4.94 -43.31 2.73
N CYS A 77 4.33 -42.78 3.78
CA CYS A 77 4.59 -41.42 4.27
C CYS A 77 5.53 -41.49 5.48
N ILE A 78 6.62 -40.73 5.46
CA ILE A 78 7.54 -40.59 6.60
C ILE A 78 7.91 -39.10 6.69
N ASP A 79 7.64 -38.46 7.83
CA ASP A 79 7.94 -37.03 8.07
C ASP A 79 7.42 -36.07 6.98
N GLY A 80 6.22 -36.33 6.45
CA GLY A 80 5.60 -35.54 5.38
C GLY A 80 6.21 -35.76 3.99
N ARG A 81 7.12 -36.73 3.84
CA ARG A 81 7.73 -37.13 2.58
C ARG A 81 7.19 -38.48 2.14
N ARG A 82 6.89 -38.60 0.85
CA ARG A 82 6.40 -39.85 0.25
C ARG A 82 7.57 -40.65 -0.29
N PHE A 83 7.62 -41.92 0.07
CA PHE A 83 8.62 -42.87 -0.40
C PHE A 83 7.96 -44.02 -1.15
N LYS A 84 8.56 -44.45 -2.26
CA LYS A 84 8.12 -45.62 -3.04
C LYS A 84 9.14 -46.75 -2.95
N ARG A 85 8.65 -47.98 -2.77
CA ARG A 85 9.47 -49.19 -2.72
C ARG A 85 10.02 -49.50 -4.10
N LEU A 86 11.32 -49.79 -4.16
CA LEU A 86 11.99 -50.31 -5.35
C LEU A 86 11.93 -51.84 -5.35
N GLU A 87 11.87 -52.44 -6.54
CA GLU A 87 11.83 -53.90 -6.72
C GLU A 87 13.05 -54.60 -6.13
N GLY A 88 14.21 -53.93 -6.08
CA GLY A 88 15.45 -54.41 -5.47
C GLY A 88 15.60 -54.18 -3.95
N GLY A 89 14.54 -53.77 -3.24
CA GLY A 89 14.55 -53.67 -1.77
C GLY A 89 14.89 -52.29 -1.17
N GLY A 90 15.01 -51.24 -1.97
CA GLY A 90 15.27 -49.86 -1.52
C GLY A 90 14.02 -48.96 -1.45
N TRP A 91 14.20 -47.74 -0.93
CA TRP A 91 13.21 -46.67 -0.92
C TRP A 91 13.68 -45.51 -1.80
N ARG A 92 12.77 -44.96 -2.60
CA ARG A 92 12.99 -43.73 -3.38
C ARG A 92 12.06 -42.62 -2.87
N ASP A 93 12.61 -41.46 -2.58
CA ASP A 93 11.84 -40.25 -2.23
C ASP A 93 11.12 -39.65 -3.45
N LEU A 94 9.90 -39.16 -3.22
CA LEU A 94 9.05 -38.48 -4.19
C LEU A 94 8.79 -37.03 -3.72
N PRO A 95 9.74 -36.10 -3.98
CA PRO A 95 9.70 -34.75 -3.42
C PRO A 95 8.55 -33.88 -3.94
N ASN A 96 7.99 -34.21 -5.10
CA ASN A 96 6.87 -33.47 -5.71
C ASN A 96 5.49 -34.04 -5.36
N SER A 97 5.42 -35.02 -4.45
CA SER A 97 4.17 -35.67 -4.06
C SER A 97 4.10 -35.85 -2.54
N PRO A 98 4.05 -34.74 -1.79
CA PRO A 98 4.01 -34.81 -0.33
C PRO A 98 2.78 -35.57 0.17
N CYS A 99 2.92 -36.05 1.39
CA CYS A 99 1.84 -36.51 2.25
C CYS A 99 1.82 -35.54 3.45
#